data_AF-A0A9D0TEG3-F1
#
_entry.id   AF-A0A9D0TEG3-F1
#
_cell.length_a   1.000
_cell.length_b   1.000
_cell.length_c   1.000
_cell.angle_alpha   90.00
_cell.angle_beta   90.00
_cell.angle_gamma   90.00
#
_symmetry.space_group_name_H-M   'P 1'
#
loop_
_entity.id
_entity.type
_entity.pdbx_description
1 polymer ?
#
loop_
_entity_poly.entity_id
_entity_poly.type
_entity_poly.pdbx_seq_one_letter_code
_entity_poly.pdbx_strand_id
1 'polypeptide(L)'
;MPETREARRVQGMCRCVCRCRRPDQAEALVSKYRDMKYHRPRFGGAPGTNTMCHRLLALLLPALLLSATPVYAGSEEKTVTLPIPPASLEEWYKPANKRQVWLHTMFRLRRSMQAVTQYSALEDRELLTKWAGKLVKDYNSIGDMVPEWRDELETEWAERLLAAAEALDKPVIERALFRLGKSCTGCHREYRAITAALYRTPDFSVVTVEDQETLEDMSYEDTMEGLSISLNRIVIALADQDIKAAKSARQKLVSRLDNLAGSCASCHKDEASREQILGNTNKGKLEKLGTLLEAGDIKESRHAVGDIAVSICARCHGTHRTLSDLREFIVKSE
;
A
#
# COMPACT_ATOMS: atom_id res chain seq x y z
N MET A 1 28.68 46.95 -21.43
CA MET A 1 27.26 47.19 -21.77
C MET A 1 26.69 45.90 -22.36
N PRO A 2 25.55 45.40 -21.85
CA PRO A 2 25.01 44.08 -22.20
C PRO A 2 23.81 44.15 -23.14
N GLU A 3 23.57 43.10 -23.94
CA GLU A 3 22.26 42.78 -24.51
C GLU A 3 21.92 41.28 -24.32
N THR A 4 20.92 41.07 -23.46
CA THR A 4 19.82 40.07 -23.44
C THR A 4 20.07 38.62 -23.94
N ARG A 5 19.98 37.54 -23.13
CA ARG A 5 18.79 36.87 -22.51
C ARG A 5 17.57 36.69 -23.43
N GLU A 6 17.39 35.50 -24.01
CA GLU A 6 16.22 34.60 -23.86
C GLU A 6 16.23 33.41 -24.83
N ALA A 7 15.54 32.33 -24.45
CA ALA A 7 15.14 31.18 -25.26
C ALA A 7 16.21 30.12 -25.65
N ARG A 8 16.48 29.20 -24.72
CA ARG A 8 16.60 27.76 -25.04
C ARG A 8 16.47 26.90 -23.78
N ARG A 9 15.23 26.58 -23.42
CA ARG A 9 14.90 25.55 -22.40
C ARG A 9 13.67 24.79 -22.90
N VAL A 10 13.87 23.67 -23.58
CA VAL A 10 12.80 22.75 -23.99
C VAL A 10 13.21 21.32 -23.63
N GLN A 11 12.52 20.83 -22.60
CA GLN A 11 11.97 19.48 -22.42
C GLN A 11 12.79 18.26 -22.87
N GLY A 12 13.28 17.52 -21.88
CA GLY A 12 13.58 16.08 -21.97
C GLY A 12 12.90 15.34 -20.83
N MET A 13 11.59 15.15 -20.89
CA MET A 13 10.83 14.29 -19.97
C MET A 13 10.68 12.89 -20.57
N CYS A 14 11.25 11.91 -19.89
CA CYS A 14 11.05 10.48 -20.10
C CYS A 14 9.55 10.14 -20.19
N ARG A 15 9.08 9.68 -21.36
CA ARG A 15 7.78 9.03 -21.52
C ARG A 15 7.95 7.53 -21.37
N CYS A 16 7.56 7.00 -20.20
CA CYS A 16 7.16 5.61 -20.07
C CYS A 16 5.88 5.38 -20.87
N VAL A 17 5.94 4.47 -21.85
CA VAL A 17 4.82 4.07 -22.69
C VAL A 17 3.95 3.07 -21.92
N CYS A 18 2.90 3.56 -21.26
CA CYS A 18 1.71 2.76 -20.96
C CYS A 18 0.77 2.87 -22.16
N ARG A 19 0.73 1.82 -22.97
CA ARG A 19 -0.20 1.63 -24.08
C ARG A 19 -1.52 1.11 -23.48
N CYS A 20 -2.58 1.93 -23.45
CA CYS A 20 -4.02 1.54 -23.49
C CYS A 20 -4.96 2.69 -23.08
N ARG A 21 -5.41 3.50 -24.05
CA ARG A 21 -6.81 3.99 -24.24
C ARG A 21 -6.80 5.15 -25.23
N ARG A 22 -7.80 5.18 -26.12
CA ARG A 22 -7.94 6.21 -27.15
C ARG A 22 -8.21 7.59 -26.51
N PRO A 23 -7.61 8.68 -27.02
CA PRO A 23 -7.72 10.02 -26.45
C PRO A 23 -9.11 10.68 -26.60
N ASP A 24 -10.00 10.12 -27.43
CA ASP A 24 -11.35 10.63 -27.69
C ASP A 24 -12.38 10.35 -26.58
N GLN A 25 -12.06 9.49 -25.59
CA GLN A 25 -12.98 9.18 -24.47
C GLN A 25 -12.67 9.91 -23.16
N ALA A 26 -11.56 10.64 -23.07
CA ALA A 26 -11.17 11.36 -21.84
C ALA A 26 -11.91 12.71 -21.69
N GLU A 27 -12.23 13.40 -22.79
CA GLU A 27 -12.92 14.70 -22.73
C GLU A 27 -14.42 14.59 -22.45
N ALA A 28 -15.06 13.49 -22.85
CA ALA A 28 -16.50 13.25 -22.61
C ALA A 28 -16.84 13.02 -21.12
N LEU A 29 -15.90 12.53 -20.31
CA LEU A 29 -16.11 12.30 -18.87
C LEU A 29 -15.87 13.54 -18.02
N VAL A 30 -15.02 14.47 -18.45
CA VAL A 30 -14.76 15.73 -17.72
C VAL A 30 -15.88 16.75 -17.92
N SER A 31 -16.58 16.74 -19.07
CA SER A 31 -17.75 17.60 -19.30
C SER A 31 -18.98 17.18 -18.48
N LYS A 32 -19.12 15.89 -18.14
CA LYS A 32 -20.32 15.37 -17.45
C LYS A 32 -20.35 15.67 -15.95
N TYR A 33 -19.20 16.03 -15.36
CA TYR A 33 -19.09 16.33 -13.93
C TYR A 33 -19.12 17.83 -13.60
N ARG A 34 -19.18 18.73 -14.60
CA ARG A 34 -19.14 20.18 -14.39
C ARG A 34 -20.51 20.83 -14.14
N ASP A 35 -21.61 20.12 -14.42
CA ASP A 35 -22.97 20.68 -14.36
C ASP A 35 -23.88 20.09 -13.26
N MET A 36 -23.33 19.37 -12.27
CA MET A 36 -24.10 18.98 -11.08
C MET A 36 -24.30 20.15 -10.12
N LYS A 37 -25.21 21.06 -10.48
CA LYS A 37 -25.80 22.03 -9.55
C LYS A 37 -26.76 21.29 -8.61
N TYR A 38 -26.44 21.31 -7.31
CA TYR A 38 -27.33 20.86 -6.23
C TYR A 38 -28.63 21.68 -6.23
N HIS A 39 -29.72 21.10 -6.73
CA HIS A 39 -31.06 21.61 -6.48
C HIS A 39 -31.59 21.06 -5.15
N ARG A 40 -31.78 21.94 -4.16
CA ARG A 40 -32.60 21.64 -2.97
C ARG A 40 -34.08 21.57 -3.38
N PRO A 41 -34.85 20.54 -2.98
CA PRO A 41 -36.28 20.56 -3.16
C PRO A 41 -36.92 21.54 -2.16
N ARG A 42 -37.73 22.48 -2.67
CA ARG A 42 -38.69 23.24 -1.88
C ARG A 42 -39.91 22.35 -1.62
N PHE A 43 -40.24 22.11 -0.35
CA PHE A 43 -41.54 21.59 0.04
C PHE A 43 -42.58 22.71 -0.06
N GLY A 44 -43.49 22.58 -1.01
CA GLY A 44 -44.71 23.37 -1.10
C GLY A 44 -45.90 22.46 -0.85
N GLY A 45 -46.66 22.73 0.21
CA GLY A 45 -47.94 22.09 0.48
C GLY A 45 -49.07 22.74 -0.31
N ALA A 46 -50.05 21.94 -0.70
CA ALA A 46 -51.40 22.37 -1.03
C ALA A 46 -52.39 21.19 -0.85
N PRO A 47 -53.69 21.46 -0.63
CA PRO A 47 -54.56 20.63 0.20
C PRO A 47 -55.59 19.81 -0.58
N GLY A 48 -56.10 18.76 0.10
CA GLY A 48 -57.50 18.31 0.09
C GLY A 48 -58.10 17.77 -1.21
N THR A 49 -58.53 16.51 -1.19
CA THR A 49 -59.97 16.16 -1.16
C THR A 49 -60.14 14.66 -0.92
N ASN A 50 -60.97 14.34 0.07
CA ASN A 50 -61.52 13.02 0.34
C ASN A 50 -62.56 12.63 -0.72
N THR A 51 -62.57 11.35 -1.10
CA THR A 51 -63.69 10.40 -1.01
C THR A 51 -63.60 9.35 -2.12
N MET A 52 -63.99 8.11 -1.80
CA MET A 52 -64.01 6.90 -2.63
C MET A 52 -62.71 6.09 -2.72
N CYS A 53 -62.32 5.41 -1.63
CA CYS A 53 -61.51 4.19 -1.77
C CYS A 53 -61.66 3.21 -0.59
N HIS A 54 -62.89 3.01 -0.07
CA HIS A 54 -63.12 2.12 1.08
C HIS A 54 -63.76 0.77 0.73
N ARG A 55 -63.98 0.44 -0.55
CA ARG A 55 -64.56 -0.87 -0.94
C ARG A 55 -63.65 -1.78 -1.77
N LEU A 56 -62.45 -1.31 -2.15
CA LEU A 56 -61.41 -2.13 -2.80
C LEU A 56 -60.33 -2.62 -1.82
N LEU A 57 -60.29 -2.09 -0.60
CA LEU A 57 -59.25 -2.39 0.39
C LEU A 57 -59.48 -3.69 1.18
N ALA A 58 -60.70 -4.25 1.15
CA ALA A 58 -61.07 -5.41 1.97
C ALA A 58 -60.68 -6.77 1.34
N LEU A 59 -60.26 -6.81 0.08
CA LEU A 59 -59.83 -8.04 -0.61
C LEU A 59 -58.32 -8.11 -0.89
N LEU A 60 -57.55 -7.06 -0.61
CA LEU A 60 -56.09 -7.04 -0.80
C LEU A 60 -55.30 -7.33 0.49
N LEU A 61 -55.96 -7.31 1.66
CA LEU A 61 -55.29 -7.56 2.95
C LEU A 61 -54.87 -9.03 3.21
N PRO A 62 -55.56 -10.08 2.73
CA PRO A 62 -55.08 -11.45 2.95
C PRO A 62 -53.94 -11.86 1.99
N ALA A 63 -53.83 -11.20 0.82
CA ALA A 63 -52.78 -11.50 -0.16
C ALA A 63 -51.43 -10.87 0.19
N LEU A 64 -51.41 -9.76 0.93
CA LEU A 64 -50.17 -9.09 1.32
C LEU A 64 -49.44 -9.80 2.49
N LEU A 65 -50.17 -10.56 3.31
CA LEU A 65 -49.63 -11.26 4.49
C LEU A 65 -48.89 -12.58 4.15
N LEU A 66 -48.97 -13.09 2.92
CA LEU A 66 -48.25 -14.30 2.50
C LEU A 66 -46.89 -14.04 1.84
N SER A 67 -46.46 -12.77 1.71
CA SER A 67 -45.21 -12.40 1.03
C SER A 67 -44.10 -11.90 1.97
N ALA A 68 -44.34 -11.89 3.28
CA ALA A 68 -43.35 -11.52 4.29
C ALA A 68 -42.69 -12.76 4.91
N THR A 69 -42.17 -13.68 4.09
CA THR A 69 -41.08 -14.53 4.59
C THR A 69 -39.83 -13.66 4.61
N PRO A 70 -39.22 -13.39 5.78
CA PRO A 70 -37.90 -12.80 5.79
C PRO A 70 -36.99 -13.81 5.10
N VAL A 71 -36.61 -13.51 3.85
CA VAL A 71 -35.44 -14.12 3.24
C VAL A 71 -34.28 -13.65 4.09
N TYR A 72 -33.98 -14.41 5.15
CA TYR A 72 -32.65 -14.44 5.73
C TYR A 72 -31.75 -14.90 4.58
N ALA A 73 -31.24 -13.93 3.83
CA ALA A 73 -30.03 -14.12 3.07
C ALA A 73 -28.98 -14.47 4.12
N GLY A 74 -28.81 -15.77 4.36
CA GLY A 74 -27.68 -16.27 5.13
C GLY A 74 -26.46 -15.67 4.46
N SER A 75 -25.76 -14.79 5.17
CA SER A 75 -24.45 -14.34 4.75
C SER A 75 -23.62 -15.62 4.64
N GLU A 76 -23.39 -16.09 3.42
CA GLU A 76 -22.38 -17.11 3.15
C GLU A 76 -21.11 -16.59 3.80
N GLU A 77 -20.68 -17.27 4.87
CA GLU A 77 -19.46 -16.93 5.57
C GLU A 77 -18.33 -17.19 4.59
N LYS A 78 -17.90 -16.13 3.89
CA LYS A 78 -16.85 -16.22 2.90
C LYS A 78 -15.55 -16.46 3.63
N THR A 79 -15.20 -17.72 3.80
CA THR A 79 -13.92 -18.13 4.36
C THR A 79 -12.82 -17.69 3.40
N VAL A 80 -11.90 -16.86 3.91
CA VAL A 80 -10.73 -16.42 3.15
C VAL A 80 -9.55 -17.25 3.62
N THR A 81 -9.11 -18.19 2.79
CA THR A 81 -7.89 -18.96 3.05
C THR A 81 -6.68 -18.17 2.54
N LEU A 82 -5.70 -17.95 3.42
CA LEU A 82 -4.43 -17.31 3.07
C LEU A 82 -3.37 -18.40 2.81
N PRO A 83 -2.82 -18.53 1.59
CA PRO A 83 -1.80 -19.53 1.30
C PRO A 83 -0.46 -19.15 1.95
N ILE A 84 -0.03 -19.94 2.93
CA ILE A 84 1.27 -19.77 3.57
C ILE A 84 2.37 -20.21 2.59
N PRO A 85 3.41 -19.39 2.35
CA PRO A 85 4.53 -19.81 1.53
C PRO A 85 5.31 -20.95 2.20
N PRO A 86 6.02 -21.80 1.43
CA PRO A 86 6.87 -22.83 2.01
C PRO A 86 7.94 -22.24 2.93
N ALA A 87 8.25 -22.95 4.02
CA ALA A 87 9.21 -22.50 5.04
C ALA A 87 10.63 -22.30 4.48
N SER A 88 11.03 -23.08 3.46
CA SER A 88 12.31 -22.93 2.76
C SER A 88 12.53 -21.52 2.18
N LEU A 89 11.45 -20.77 1.93
CA LEU A 89 11.51 -19.40 1.42
C LEU A 89 12.13 -18.42 2.43
N GLU A 90 11.95 -18.66 3.74
CA GLU A 90 12.43 -17.78 4.82
C GLU A 90 13.94 -17.55 4.77
N GLU A 91 14.71 -18.58 4.46
CA GLU A 91 16.19 -18.54 4.43
C GLU A 91 16.74 -17.50 3.44
N TRP A 92 15.92 -17.04 2.50
CA TRP A 92 16.28 -16.05 1.49
C TRP A 92 15.93 -14.60 1.84
N TYR A 93 15.36 -14.39 3.03
CA TYR A 93 15.01 -13.08 3.59
C TYR A 93 15.90 -12.74 4.79
N LYS A 94 15.87 -11.48 5.22
CA LYS A 94 16.60 -11.06 6.42
C LYS A 94 15.86 -11.63 7.65
N PRO A 95 16.59 -12.01 8.72
CA PRO A 95 18.02 -11.80 8.93
C PRO A 95 18.95 -12.85 8.29
N ALA A 96 18.45 -14.03 7.92
CA ALA A 96 19.25 -15.14 7.39
C ALA A 96 20.05 -14.76 6.13
N ASN A 97 19.39 -14.09 5.17
CA ASN A 97 19.99 -13.64 3.92
C ASN A 97 20.28 -12.14 3.90
N LYS A 98 21.51 -11.76 4.27
CA LYS A 98 21.92 -10.34 4.25
C LYS A 98 21.93 -9.72 2.84
N ARG A 99 22.09 -10.55 1.79
CA ARG A 99 22.25 -10.11 0.39
C ARG A 99 20.94 -10.03 -0.41
N GLN A 100 19.80 -10.37 0.19
CA GLN A 100 18.48 -10.40 -0.46
C GLN A 100 18.51 -11.18 -1.79
N VAL A 101 19.13 -12.36 -1.80
CA VAL A 101 19.37 -13.15 -3.02
C VAL A 101 18.07 -13.42 -3.78
N TRP A 102 16.99 -13.77 -3.06
CA TRP A 102 15.66 -13.96 -3.66
C TRP A 102 15.18 -12.75 -4.46
N LEU A 103 15.21 -11.56 -3.85
CA LEU A 103 14.76 -10.33 -4.50
C LEU A 103 15.61 -10.02 -5.74
N HIS A 104 16.93 -10.22 -5.65
CA HIS A 104 17.82 -10.05 -6.78
C HIS A 104 17.53 -11.05 -7.91
N THR A 105 17.22 -12.31 -7.61
CA THR A 105 16.80 -13.30 -8.61
C THR A 105 15.52 -12.85 -9.32
N MET A 106 14.51 -12.39 -8.57
CA MET A 106 13.27 -11.85 -9.16
C MET A 106 13.51 -10.65 -10.08
N PHE A 107 14.45 -9.76 -9.72
CA PHE A 107 14.84 -8.64 -10.59
C PHE A 107 15.60 -9.09 -11.84
N ARG A 108 16.49 -10.09 -11.73
CA ARG A 108 17.18 -10.65 -12.90
C ARG A 108 16.19 -11.32 -13.86
N LEU A 109 15.23 -12.08 -13.34
CA LEU A 109 14.15 -12.70 -14.13
C LEU A 109 13.36 -11.67 -14.94
N ARG A 110 12.84 -10.63 -14.27
CA ARG A 110 12.11 -9.54 -14.94
C ARG A 110 12.96 -8.89 -16.04
N ARG A 111 14.23 -8.61 -15.76
CA ARG A 111 15.16 -8.00 -16.72
C ARG A 111 15.41 -8.90 -17.92
N SER A 112 15.65 -10.20 -17.68
CA SER A 112 15.92 -11.17 -18.75
C SER A 112 14.68 -11.39 -19.61
N MET A 113 13.47 -11.46 -19.04
CA MET A 113 12.22 -11.51 -19.83
C MET A 113 12.10 -10.30 -20.75
N GLN A 114 12.32 -9.08 -20.22
CA GLN A 114 12.28 -7.86 -21.03
C GLN A 114 13.34 -7.87 -22.15
N ALA A 115 14.56 -8.33 -21.84
CA ALA A 115 15.64 -8.42 -22.81
C ALA A 115 15.33 -9.42 -23.94
N VAL A 116 14.78 -10.59 -23.62
CA VAL A 116 14.35 -11.58 -24.62
C VAL A 116 13.29 -10.98 -25.55
N THR A 117 12.28 -10.27 -25.01
CA THR A 117 11.29 -9.57 -25.84
C THR A 117 11.96 -8.55 -26.77
N GLN A 118 12.88 -7.75 -26.24
CA GLN A 118 13.58 -6.72 -27.01
C GLN A 118 14.44 -7.30 -28.13
N TYR A 119 15.31 -8.27 -27.82
CA TYR A 119 16.24 -8.83 -28.80
C TYR A 119 15.57 -9.76 -29.80
N SER A 120 14.45 -10.39 -29.44
CA SER A 120 13.58 -11.08 -30.40
C SER A 120 13.02 -10.10 -31.44
N ALA A 121 12.54 -8.92 -31.01
CA ALA A 121 12.03 -7.91 -31.93
C ALA A 121 13.13 -7.36 -32.87
N LEU A 122 14.36 -7.22 -32.35
CA LEU A 122 15.52 -6.76 -33.11
C LEU A 122 16.19 -7.83 -33.98
N GLU A 123 15.79 -9.10 -33.84
CA GLU A 123 16.43 -10.25 -34.51
C GLU A 123 17.92 -10.42 -34.16
N ASP A 124 18.36 -9.86 -33.03
CA ASP A 124 19.73 -9.99 -32.54
C ASP A 124 19.90 -11.35 -31.87
N ARG A 125 20.28 -12.36 -32.66
CA ARG A 125 20.42 -13.75 -32.19
C ARG A 125 21.40 -13.88 -31.03
N GLU A 126 22.55 -13.21 -31.09
CA GLU A 126 23.58 -13.35 -30.05
C GLU A 126 23.06 -12.86 -28.70
N LEU A 127 22.50 -11.65 -28.66
CA LEU A 127 21.95 -11.10 -27.42
C LEU A 127 20.69 -11.83 -27.00
N LEU A 128 19.84 -12.26 -27.93
CA LEU A 128 18.64 -13.04 -27.63
C LEU A 128 18.99 -14.36 -26.93
N THR A 129 19.88 -15.17 -27.49
CA THR A 129 20.31 -16.44 -26.90
C THR A 129 20.98 -16.21 -25.53
N LYS A 130 21.84 -15.19 -25.41
CA LYS A 130 22.49 -14.82 -24.14
C LYS A 130 21.47 -14.50 -23.04
N TRP A 131 20.44 -13.72 -23.35
CA TRP A 131 19.42 -13.32 -22.37
C TRP A 131 18.39 -14.41 -22.10
N ALA A 132 18.05 -15.23 -23.10
CA ALA A 132 17.24 -16.43 -22.92
C ALA A 132 17.93 -17.41 -21.96
N GLY A 133 19.23 -17.69 -22.16
CA GLY A 133 19.99 -18.57 -21.27
C GLY A 133 20.05 -18.07 -19.83
N LYS A 134 20.18 -16.75 -19.62
CA LYS A 134 20.09 -16.14 -18.27
C LYS A 134 18.71 -16.31 -17.65
N LEU A 135 17.64 -16.09 -18.44
CA LEU A 135 16.27 -16.27 -17.98
C LEU A 135 16.04 -17.71 -17.52
N VAL A 136 16.39 -18.70 -18.34
CA VAL A 136 16.23 -20.12 -18.01
C VAL A 136 16.99 -20.49 -16.74
N LYS A 137 18.27 -20.07 -16.66
CA LYS A 137 19.09 -20.33 -15.47
C LYS A 137 18.47 -19.76 -14.20
N ASP A 138 18.10 -18.48 -14.21
CA ASP A 138 17.51 -17.84 -13.03
C ASP A 138 16.12 -18.41 -12.70
N TYR A 139 15.34 -18.85 -13.71
CA TYR A 139 14.00 -19.41 -13.51
C TYR A 139 14.06 -20.77 -12.85
N ASN A 140 14.93 -21.65 -13.35
CA ASN A 140 15.14 -22.97 -12.77
C ASN A 140 15.72 -22.89 -11.35
N SER A 141 16.54 -21.87 -11.06
CA SER A 141 17.07 -21.66 -9.70
C SER A 141 15.98 -21.40 -8.66
N ILE A 142 14.74 -21.03 -9.04
CA ILE A 142 13.62 -20.93 -8.11
C ILE A 142 13.38 -22.27 -7.41
N GLY A 143 13.45 -23.39 -8.15
CA GLY A 143 13.25 -24.73 -7.60
C GLY A 143 14.43 -25.21 -6.75
N ASP A 144 15.60 -24.61 -6.88
CA ASP A 144 16.71 -24.85 -5.96
C ASP A 144 16.55 -24.05 -4.66
N MET A 145 16.04 -22.82 -4.79
CA MET A 145 15.81 -21.92 -3.66
C MET A 145 14.59 -22.34 -2.82
N VAL A 146 13.52 -22.78 -3.48
CA VAL A 146 12.27 -23.22 -2.87
C VAL A 146 11.90 -24.58 -3.48
N PRO A 147 12.46 -25.68 -2.96
CA PRO A 147 12.26 -27.03 -3.51
C PRO A 147 10.80 -27.44 -3.68
N GLU A 148 9.93 -26.95 -2.81
CA GLU A 148 8.48 -27.19 -2.80
C GLU A 148 7.78 -26.62 -4.04
N TRP A 149 8.41 -25.69 -4.77
CA TRP A 149 7.87 -25.11 -6.00
C TRP A 149 8.43 -25.73 -7.27
N ARG A 150 9.31 -26.74 -7.21
CA ARG A 150 9.90 -27.36 -8.40
C ARG A 150 8.85 -27.81 -9.41
N ASP A 151 7.79 -28.45 -8.93
CA ASP A 151 6.74 -29.01 -9.79
C ASP A 151 5.76 -27.94 -10.30
N GLU A 152 5.78 -26.74 -9.71
CA GLU A 152 4.98 -25.58 -10.14
C GLU A 152 5.69 -24.74 -11.21
N LEU A 153 6.97 -25.02 -11.50
CA LEU A 153 7.75 -24.32 -12.51
C LEU A 153 7.51 -24.92 -13.89
N GLU A 154 7.25 -24.04 -14.87
CA GLU A 154 7.08 -24.37 -16.28
C GLU A 154 8.45 -24.55 -16.96
N THR A 155 9.29 -25.43 -16.41
CA THR A 155 10.69 -25.64 -16.85
C THR A 155 10.79 -26.06 -18.31
N GLU A 156 9.85 -26.88 -18.79
CA GLU A 156 9.74 -27.24 -20.21
C GLU A 156 9.58 -26.01 -21.12
N TRP A 157 8.81 -25.00 -20.70
CA TRP A 157 8.66 -23.77 -21.47
C TRP A 157 9.90 -22.87 -21.40
N ALA A 158 10.64 -22.93 -20.29
CA ALA A 158 11.94 -22.27 -20.18
C ALA A 158 12.93 -22.87 -21.18
N GLU A 159 13.03 -24.19 -21.26
CA GLU A 159 13.90 -24.87 -22.22
C GLU A 159 13.49 -24.60 -23.67
N ARG A 160 12.19 -24.66 -23.99
CA ARG A 160 11.66 -24.30 -25.31
C ARG A 160 11.98 -22.88 -25.70
N LEU A 161 11.98 -21.94 -24.74
CA LEU A 161 12.36 -20.55 -25.01
C LEU A 161 13.81 -20.44 -25.48
N LEU A 162 14.73 -21.17 -24.84
CA LEU A 162 16.15 -21.14 -25.21
C LEU A 162 16.38 -21.74 -26.60
N ALA A 163 15.79 -22.90 -26.89
CA ALA A 163 15.86 -23.51 -28.22
C ALA A 163 15.28 -22.58 -29.31
N ALA A 164 14.15 -21.94 -29.03
CA ALA A 164 13.53 -20.99 -29.95
C ALA A 164 14.38 -19.72 -30.15
N ALA A 165 15.05 -19.23 -29.10
CA ALA A 165 15.99 -18.12 -29.18
C ALA A 165 17.18 -18.44 -30.11
N GLU A 166 17.75 -19.64 -30.01
CA GLU A 166 18.83 -20.11 -30.89
C GLU A 166 18.40 -20.21 -32.36
N ALA A 167 17.14 -20.58 -32.59
CA ALA A 167 16.54 -20.70 -33.92
C ALA A 167 15.96 -19.38 -34.48
N LEU A 168 15.87 -18.32 -33.67
CA LEU A 168 15.07 -17.11 -33.96
C LEU A 168 13.58 -17.41 -34.26
N ASP A 169 13.00 -18.44 -33.64
CA ASP A 169 11.58 -18.78 -33.79
C ASP A 169 10.71 -17.84 -32.93
N LYS A 170 10.37 -16.69 -33.51
CA LYS A 170 9.58 -15.65 -32.83
C LYS A 170 8.22 -16.15 -32.31
N PRO A 171 7.42 -16.90 -33.08
CA PRO A 171 6.16 -17.45 -32.56
C PRO A 171 6.33 -18.33 -31.32
N VAL A 172 7.36 -19.17 -31.27
CA VAL A 172 7.63 -20.00 -30.08
C VAL A 172 8.14 -19.14 -28.92
N ILE A 173 9.02 -18.17 -29.17
CA ILE A 173 9.50 -17.22 -28.14
C ILE A 173 8.33 -16.50 -27.46
N GLU A 174 7.40 -15.97 -28.26
CA GLU A 174 6.23 -15.24 -27.73
C GLU A 174 5.36 -16.14 -26.85
N ARG A 175 5.05 -17.36 -27.33
CA ARG A 175 4.27 -18.33 -26.54
C ARG A 175 4.97 -18.74 -25.26
N ALA A 176 6.28 -19.00 -25.31
CA ALA A 176 7.04 -19.39 -24.13
C ALA A 176 7.10 -18.26 -23.09
N LEU A 177 7.36 -17.02 -23.51
CA LEU A 177 7.31 -15.85 -22.63
C LEU A 177 5.92 -15.67 -21.99
N PHE A 178 4.85 -15.88 -22.75
CA PHE A 178 3.49 -15.84 -22.20
C PHE A 178 3.26 -16.89 -21.11
N ARG A 179 3.67 -18.14 -21.34
CA ARG A 179 3.50 -19.25 -20.39
C ARG A 179 4.32 -19.01 -19.10
N LEU A 180 5.59 -18.65 -19.24
CA LEU A 180 6.44 -18.27 -18.10
C LEU A 180 5.85 -17.07 -17.33
N GLY A 181 5.38 -16.04 -18.05
CA GLY A 181 4.73 -14.89 -17.44
C GLY A 181 3.47 -15.24 -16.64
N LYS A 182 2.70 -16.25 -17.09
CA LYS A 182 1.52 -16.75 -16.36
C LYS A 182 1.93 -17.49 -15.09
N SER A 183 2.94 -18.35 -15.14
CA SER A 183 3.51 -19.00 -13.94
C SER A 183 4.00 -17.96 -12.92
N CYS A 184 4.81 -16.97 -13.34
CA CYS A 184 5.25 -15.89 -12.45
C CYS A 184 4.08 -15.11 -11.84
N THR A 185 3.02 -14.86 -12.62
CA THR A 185 1.82 -14.15 -12.14
C THR A 185 1.04 -14.98 -11.13
N GLY A 186 0.94 -16.30 -11.32
CA GLY A 186 0.31 -17.23 -10.38
C GLY A 186 0.98 -17.16 -9.01
N CYS A 187 2.27 -17.46 -8.94
CA CYS A 187 3.03 -17.42 -7.69
C CYS A 187 3.00 -16.01 -7.05
N HIS A 188 3.09 -14.94 -7.85
CA HIS A 188 3.01 -13.58 -7.31
C HIS A 188 1.63 -13.21 -6.76
N ARG A 189 0.56 -13.74 -7.34
CA ARG A 189 -0.80 -13.50 -6.86
C ARG A 189 -1.03 -14.21 -5.54
N GLU A 190 -0.53 -15.43 -5.41
CA GLU A 190 -0.78 -16.28 -4.25
C GLU A 190 0.14 -15.91 -3.07
N TYR A 191 1.45 -15.84 -3.30
CA TYR A 191 2.40 -15.80 -2.18
C TYR A 191 3.01 -14.42 -1.91
N ARG A 192 3.08 -13.51 -2.90
CA ARG A 192 3.91 -12.28 -2.77
C ARG A 192 3.52 -11.39 -1.60
N ALA A 193 2.22 -11.20 -1.36
CA ALA A 193 1.73 -10.33 -0.29
C ALA A 193 1.99 -10.95 1.08
N ILE A 194 1.67 -12.23 1.25
CA ILE A 194 1.83 -12.99 2.50
C ILE A 194 3.32 -13.13 2.84
N THR A 195 4.15 -13.47 1.85
CA THR A 195 5.62 -13.51 1.99
C THR A 195 6.19 -12.15 2.43
N ALA A 196 5.66 -11.04 1.89
CA ALA A 196 6.10 -9.72 2.32
C ALA A 196 5.68 -9.41 3.76
N ALA A 197 4.47 -9.78 4.16
CA ALA A 197 4.01 -9.62 5.54
C ALA A 197 4.89 -10.42 6.52
N LEU A 198 5.13 -11.70 6.22
CA LEU A 198 5.90 -12.61 7.08
C LEU A 198 7.38 -12.24 7.19
N TYR A 199 8.04 -11.96 6.06
CA TYR A 199 9.50 -11.90 6.00
C TYR A 199 10.10 -10.53 5.67
N ARG A 200 9.28 -9.50 5.44
CA ARG A 200 9.76 -8.11 5.25
C ARG A 200 9.26 -7.14 6.31
N THR A 201 8.40 -7.58 7.20
CA THR A 201 7.92 -6.79 8.34
C THR A 201 8.71 -7.19 9.57
N PRO A 202 9.26 -6.24 10.34
CA PRO A 202 9.89 -6.56 11.61
C PRO A 202 8.85 -7.09 12.60
N ASP A 203 9.32 -7.88 13.56
CA ASP A 203 8.54 -8.21 14.74
C ASP A 203 8.67 -7.05 15.73
N PHE A 204 7.60 -6.28 15.94
CA PHE A 204 7.64 -5.15 16.86
C PHE A 204 7.62 -5.55 18.33
N SER A 205 7.27 -6.81 18.67
CA SER A 205 7.28 -7.28 20.05
C SER A 205 8.69 -7.32 20.67
N VAL A 206 9.73 -7.38 19.83
CA VAL A 206 11.14 -7.36 20.26
C VAL A 206 11.79 -5.98 20.13
N VAL A 207 11.04 -4.96 19.68
CA VAL A 207 11.55 -3.59 19.57
C VAL A 207 11.33 -2.87 20.90
N THR A 208 12.40 -2.30 21.43
CA THR A 208 12.38 -1.44 22.62
C THR A 208 12.59 0.02 22.23
N VAL A 209 12.10 0.92 23.08
CA VAL A 209 12.29 2.37 22.96
C VAL A 209 12.84 2.86 24.29
N GLU A 210 14.06 3.40 24.28
CA GLU A 210 14.68 4.01 25.45
C GLU A 210 14.06 5.39 25.69
N ASP A 211 13.58 5.63 26.91
CA ASP A 211 13.14 6.95 27.34
C ASP A 211 14.36 7.81 27.69
N GLN A 212 14.57 8.93 26.97
CA GLN A 212 15.74 9.78 27.17
C GLN A 212 15.77 10.50 28.53
N GLU A 213 14.63 10.62 29.22
CA GLU A 213 14.54 11.29 30.52
C GLU A 213 14.80 10.30 31.66
N THR A 214 14.24 9.09 31.60
CA THR A 214 14.38 8.08 32.68
C THR A 214 15.48 7.05 32.42
N LEU A 215 15.94 6.92 31.18
CA LEU A 215 16.84 5.86 30.68
C LEU A 215 16.25 4.45 30.82
N GLU A 216 14.93 4.36 30.95
CA GLU A 216 14.22 3.07 31.01
C GLU A 216 13.82 2.61 29.61
N ASP A 217 13.96 1.30 29.36
CA ASP A 217 13.45 0.67 28.15
C ASP A 217 11.95 0.45 28.25
N MET A 218 11.20 1.03 27.32
CA MET A 218 9.78 0.79 27.13
C MET A 218 9.55 -0.19 25.99
N SER A 219 8.45 -0.96 26.06
CA SER A 219 8.01 -1.73 24.90
C SER A 219 7.56 -0.80 23.77
N TYR A 220 7.66 -1.26 22.53
CA TYR A 220 7.12 -0.53 21.38
C TYR A 220 5.61 -0.31 21.50
N GLU A 221 4.87 -1.29 22.03
CA GLU A 221 3.43 -1.22 22.26
C GLU A 221 3.06 -0.10 23.24
N ASP A 222 3.68 -0.07 24.42
CA ASP A 222 3.45 0.98 25.43
C ASP A 222 3.81 2.37 24.89
N THR A 223 4.86 2.44 24.08
CA THR A 223 5.24 3.69 23.40
C THR A 223 4.16 4.16 22.45
N MET A 224 3.60 3.28 21.62
CA MET A 224 2.51 3.60 20.69
C MET A 224 1.24 4.03 21.44
N GLU A 225 0.89 3.35 22.53
CA GLU A 225 -0.23 3.73 23.38
C GLU A 225 -0.02 5.13 23.98
N GLY A 226 1.16 5.40 24.52
CA GLY A 226 1.52 6.70 25.09
C GLY A 226 1.45 7.85 24.07
N LEU A 227 1.82 7.60 22.81
CA LEU A 227 1.68 8.56 21.72
C LEU A 227 0.21 8.86 21.41
N SER A 228 -0.62 7.81 21.32
CA SER A 228 -2.07 7.93 21.11
C SER A 228 -2.74 8.74 22.22
N ILE A 229 -2.42 8.43 23.48
CA ILE A 229 -2.92 9.16 24.65
C ILE A 229 -2.49 10.63 24.60
N SER A 230 -1.24 10.91 24.28
CA SER A 230 -0.71 12.29 24.23
C SER A 230 -1.41 13.10 23.14
N LEU A 231 -1.58 12.55 21.94
CA LEU A 231 -2.30 13.21 20.85
C LEU A 231 -3.77 13.49 21.22
N ASN A 232 -4.47 12.50 21.76
CA ASN A 232 -5.87 12.66 22.18
C ASN A 232 -6.04 13.67 23.31
N ARG A 233 -5.10 13.74 24.26
CA ARG A 233 -5.11 14.75 25.32
C ARG A 233 -5.00 16.18 24.77
N ILE A 234 -4.26 16.40 23.69
CA ILE A 234 -4.22 17.72 23.02
C ILE A 234 -5.60 18.04 22.44
N VAL A 235 -6.23 17.07 21.75
CA VAL A 235 -7.56 17.25 21.14
C VAL A 235 -8.62 17.57 22.19
N ILE A 236 -8.65 16.81 23.29
CA ILE A 236 -9.58 17.01 24.41
C ILE A 236 -9.35 18.38 25.05
N ALA A 237 -8.10 18.71 25.41
CA ALA A 237 -7.78 19.99 26.03
C ALA A 237 -8.13 21.19 25.13
N LEU A 238 -7.92 21.09 23.82
CA LEU A 238 -8.36 22.11 22.87
C LEU A 238 -9.89 22.21 22.75
N ALA A 239 -10.62 21.10 22.92
CA ALA A 239 -12.08 21.12 22.97
C ALA A 239 -12.58 21.86 24.23
N ASP A 240 -11.92 21.61 25.36
CA ASP A 240 -12.22 22.19 26.67
C ASP A 240 -11.63 23.61 26.86
N GLN A 241 -10.91 24.12 25.85
CA GLN A 241 -10.19 25.40 25.89
C GLN A 241 -9.10 25.49 26.97
N ASP A 242 -8.64 24.34 27.50
CA ASP A 242 -7.52 24.27 28.44
C ASP A 242 -6.17 24.27 27.69
N ILE A 243 -5.70 25.47 27.36
CA ILE A 243 -4.42 25.66 26.67
C ILE A 243 -3.23 25.11 27.49
N LYS A 244 -3.29 25.15 28.82
CA LYS A 244 -2.20 24.67 29.67
C LYS A 244 -2.07 23.15 29.57
N ALA A 245 -3.19 22.43 29.65
CA ALA A 245 -3.21 20.98 29.43
C ALA A 245 -2.77 20.61 28.00
N ALA A 246 -3.21 21.37 26.98
CA ALA A 246 -2.80 21.14 25.60
C ALA A 246 -1.28 21.30 25.40
N LYS A 247 -0.66 22.33 25.99
CA LYS A 247 0.80 22.53 25.97
C LYS A 247 1.55 21.38 26.63
N SER A 248 1.10 20.94 27.82
CA SER A 248 1.73 19.81 28.52
C SER A 248 1.60 18.51 27.73
N ALA A 249 0.44 18.24 27.14
CA ALA A 249 0.23 17.07 26.30
C ALA A 249 1.08 17.10 25.03
N ARG A 250 1.25 18.28 24.40
CA ARG A 250 2.17 18.47 23.27
C ARG A 250 3.61 18.16 23.66
N GLN A 251 4.11 18.66 24.79
CA GLN A 251 5.48 18.40 25.24
C GLN A 251 5.73 16.89 25.38
N LYS A 252 4.78 16.17 25.98
CA LYS A 252 4.83 14.70 26.09
C LYS A 252 4.81 14.01 24.72
N LEU A 253 3.97 14.49 23.79
CA LEU A 253 3.93 13.95 22.42
C LEU A 253 5.28 14.13 21.71
N VAL A 254 5.89 15.32 21.81
CA VAL A 254 7.19 15.61 21.19
C VAL A 254 8.27 14.71 21.78
N SER A 255 8.42 14.68 23.12
CA SER A 255 9.40 13.83 23.80
C SER A 255 9.27 12.36 23.41
N ARG A 256 8.04 11.81 23.40
CA ARG A 256 7.79 10.43 22.97
C ARG A 256 8.11 10.15 21.50
N LEU A 257 7.86 11.11 20.60
CA LEU A 257 8.23 10.97 19.19
C LEU A 257 9.75 11.00 18.99
N ASP A 258 10.46 11.81 19.78
CA ASP A 258 11.92 11.87 19.76
C ASP A 258 12.55 10.57 20.32
N ASN A 259 12.01 10.03 21.42
CA ASN A 259 12.41 8.71 21.95
C ASN A 259 12.18 7.60 20.89
N LEU A 260 10.99 7.59 20.26
CA LEU A 260 10.66 6.64 19.20
C LEU A 260 11.60 6.74 17.99
N ALA A 261 12.05 7.95 17.62
CA ALA A 261 12.92 8.13 16.47
C ALA A 261 14.23 7.33 16.59
N GLY A 262 14.73 7.14 17.82
CA GLY A 262 15.92 6.31 18.09
C GLY A 262 15.72 4.84 17.69
N SER A 263 14.55 4.27 17.96
CA SER A 263 14.28 2.86 17.70
C SER A 263 14.17 2.53 16.21
N CYS A 264 13.94 3.54 15.35
CA CYS A 264 13.89 3.37 13.89
C CYS A 264 15.20 2.80 13.31
N ALA A 265 16.34 3.04 13.98
CA ALA A 265 17.65 2.52 13.57
C ALA A 265 17.77 0.98 13.70
N SER A 266 16.92 0.35 14.50
CA SER A 266 16.85 -1.13 14.62
C SER A 266 16.53 -1.79 13.28
N CYS A 267 15.71 -1.12 12.45
CA CYS A 267 15.24 -1.62 11.16
C CYS A 267 15.80 -0.84 9.96
N HIS A 268 15.99 0.47 10.09
CA HIS A 268 16.46 1.36 9.03
C HIS A 268 17.91 1.77 9.23
N LYS A 269 18.80 1.24 8.38
CA LYS A 269 20.23 1.55 8.44
C LYS A 269 20.57 2.92 7.85
N ASP A 270 19.80 3.37 6.88
CA ASP A 270 20.02 4.66 6.24
C ASP A 270 19.27 5.78 6.98
N GLU A 271 19.82 6.98 6.90
CA GLU A 271 19.24 8.18 7.50
C GLU A 271 17.97 8.65 6.76
N ALA A 272 17.94 8.52 5.43
CA ALA A 272 16.82 8.99 4.62
C ALA A 272 15.48 8.34 5.00
N SER A 273 15.48 7.02 5.28
CA SER A 273 14.30 6.29 5.74
C SER A 273 13.84 6.75 7.13
N ARG A 274 14.77 7.08 8.03
CA ARG A 274 14.47 7.56 9.39
C ARG A 274 13.90 8.99 9.36
N GLU A 275 14.44 9.84 8.49
CA GLU A 275 13.99 11.23 8.30
C GLU A 275 12.64 11.34 7.57
N GLN A 276 12.18 10.30 6.87
CA GLN A 276 11.00 10.38 6.01
C GLN A 276 9.71 10.74 6.78
N ILE A 277 9.58 10.27 8.03
CA ILE A 277 8.40 10.52 8.88
C ILE A 277 8.74 11.39 10.09
N LEU A 278 9.89 11.21 10.73
CA LEU A 278 10.25 11.96 11.95
C LEU A 278 11.31 13.04 11.70
N GLY A 279 11.58 13.38 10.44
CA GLY A 279 12.53 14.42 10.06
C GLY A 279 12.04 15.85 10.23
N ASN A 280 12.90 16.80 9.84
CA ASN A 280 12.74 18.24 10.09
C ASN A 280 11.39 18.83 9.64
N THR A 281 10.83 18.35 8.52
CA THR A 281 9.52 18.83 8.03
C THR A 281 8.42 18.62 9.06
N ASN A 282 8.38 17.45 9.71
CA ASN A 282 7.35 17.13 10.69
C ASN A 282 7.69 17.69 12.08
N LYS A 283 8.98 17.83 12.41
CA LYS A 283 9.42 18.61 13.58
C LYS A 283 8.93 20.06 13.51
N GLY A 284 9.06 20.73 12.36
CA GLY A 284 8.54 22.08 12.16
C GLY A 284 7.02 22.19 12.33
N LYS A 285 6.25 21.13 12.05
CA LYS A 285 4.81 21.10 12.34
C LYS A 285 4.51 21.03 13.84
N LEU A 286 5.28 20.22 14.57
CA LEU A 286 5.18 20.13 16.03
C LEU A 286 5.56 21.47 16.67
N GLU A 287 6.59 22.15 16.19
CA GLU A 287 6.98 23.51 16.59
C GLU A 287 5.86 24.52 16.33
N LYS A 288 5.30 24.53 15.12
CA LYS A 288 4.18 25.40 14.76
C LYS A 288 2.99 25.21 15.71
N LEU A 289 2.63 23.97 16.04
CA LEU A 289 1.59 23.71 17.04
C LEU A 289 1.94 24.36 18.39
N GLY A 290 3.20 24.33 18.81
CA GLY A 290 3.67 25.00 20.02
C GLY A 290 3.42 26.51 19.96
N THR A 291 3.83 27.16 18.88
CA THR A 291 3.60 28.61 18.67
C THR A 291 2.11 28.97 18.70
N LEU A 292 1.25 28.15 18.08
CA LEU A 292 -0.20 28.39 18.07
C LEU A 292 -0.82 28.26 19.47
N LEU A 293 -0.38 27.26 20.25
CA LEU A 293 -0.79 27.10 21.64
C LEU A 293 -0.29 28.26 22.52
N GLU A 294 0.91 28.78 22.27
CA GLU A 294 1.41 29.97 22.97
C GLU A 294 0.57 31.21 22.67
N ALA A 295 0.14 31.39 21.42
CA ALA A 295 -0.73 32.48 21.01
C ALA A 295 -2.20 32.31 21.46
N GLY A 296 -2.58 31.15 22.00
CA GLY A 296 -3.97 30.85 22.36
C GLY A 296 -4.90 30.64 21.16
N ASP A 297 -4.36 30.39 19.96
CA ASP A 297 -5.16 30.17 18.75
C ASP A 297 -5.68 28.73 18.71
N ILE A 298 -6.83 28.50 19.35
CA ILE A 298 -7.45 27.17 19.46
C ILE A 298 -7.80 26.61 18.08
N LYS A 299 -8.32 27.43 17.18
CA LYS A 299 -8.81 26.96 15.87
C LYS A 299 -7.66 26.46 15.02
N GLU A 300 -6.61 27.26 14.88
CA GLU A 300 -5.44 26.86 14.10
C GLU A 300 -4.67 25.74 14.81
N SER A 301 -4.66 25.70 16.15
CA SER A 301 -4.07 24.57 16.89
C SER A 301 -4.77 23.25 16.56
N ARG A 302 -6.11 23.22 16.48
CA ARG A 302 -6.86 22.01 16.07
C ARG A 302 -6.52 21.57 14.66
N HIS A 303 -6.40 22.52 13.72
CA HIS A 303 -5.95 22.22 12.36
C HIS A 303 -4.53 21.63 12.34
N ALA A 304 -3.60 22.23 13.09
CA ALA A 304 -2.23 21.75 13.19
C ALA A 304 -2.15 20.33 13.77
N VAL A 305 -2.96 20.00 14.79
CA VAL A 305 -3.05 18.63 15.34
C VAL A 305 -3.52 17.63 14.28
N GLY A 306 -4.54 17.98 13.48
CA GLY A 306 -5.00 17.14 12.37
C GLY A 306 -3.91 16.90 11.33
N ASP A 307 -3.18 17.95 10.96
CA ASP A 307 -2.05 17.85 10.04
C ASP A 307 -0.93 16.95 10.57
N ILE A 308 -0.61 17.04 11.86
CA ILE A 308 0.37 16.16 12.54
C ILE A 308 -0.11 14.70 12.50
N ALA A 309 -1.38 14.44 12.84
CA ALA A 309 -1.95 13.09 12.84
C ALA A 309 -1.84 12.42 11.45
N VAL A 310 -2.11 13.16 10.38
CA VAL A 310 -2.00 12.64 9.00
C VAL A 310 -0.54 12.48 8.57
N SER A 311 0.32 13.47 8.87
CA SER A 311 1.70 13.46 8.37
C SER A 311 2.67 12.59 9.16
N ILE A 312 2.33 12.23 10.40
CA ILE A 312 3.12 11.32 11.25
C ILE A 312 2.37 10.01 11.43
N CYS A 313 1.26 10.01 12.18
CA CYS A 313 0.60 8.78 12.63
C CYS A 313 0.08 7.94 11.46
N ALA A 314 -0.69 8.54 10.53
CA ALA A 314 -1.23 7.82 9.39
C ALA A 314 -0.14 7.27 8.46
N ARG A 315 0.99 7.99 8.32
CA ARG A 315 2.14 7.54 7.53
C ARG A 315 2.86 6.37 8.19
N CYS A 316 3.12 6.44 9.51
CA CYS A 316 3.67 5.31 10.26
C CYS A 316 2.77 4.09 10.16
N HIS A 317 1.46 4.25 10.38
CA HIS A 317 0.51 3.15 10.33
C HIS A 317 0.40 2.53 8.93
N GLY A 318 0.32 3.35 7.89
CA GLY A 318 0.26 2.85 6.51
C GLY A 318 1.54 2.16 6.04
N THR A 319 2.68 2.45 6.67
CA THR A 319 3.98 1.83 6.33
C THR A 319 4.25 0.58 7.16
N HIS A 320 4.01 0.64 8.47
CA HIS A 320 4.43 -0.38 9.42
C HIS A 320 3.25 -1.21 9.93
N ARG A 321 2.21 -0.56 10.45
CA ARG A 321 1.12 -1.23 11.18
C ARG A 321 0.33 -2.18 10.28
N THR A 322 -0.06 -1.76 9.08
CA THR A 322 -0.90 -2.62 8.21
C THR A 322 -0.25 -3.96 7.89
N LEU A 323 1.06 -3.98 7.62
CA LEU A 323 1.78 -5.23 7.37
C LEU A 323 2.07 -6.01 8.66
N SER A 324 2.29 -5.32 9.79
CA SER A 324 2.49 -5.96 11.09
C SER A 324 1.23 -6.67 11.57
N ASP A 325 0.08 -5.98 11.54
CA ASP A 325 -1.22 -6.55 11.93
C ASP A 325 -1.55 -7.77 11.06
N LEU A 326 -1.22 -7.72 9.75
CA LEU A 326 -1.38 -8.86 8.86
C LEU A 326 -0.42 -10.02 9.22
N ARG A 327 0.84 -9.72 9.52
CA ARG A 327 1.80 -10.74 9.98
C ARG A 327 1.30 -11.42 11.25
N GLU A 328 0.86 -10.66 12.24
CA GLU A 328 0.33 -11.21 13.48
C GLU A 328 -0.91 -12.06 13.25
N PHE A 329 -1.83 -11.61 12.39
CA PHE A 329 -3.00 -12.41 12.02
C PHE A 329 -2.60 -13.76 11.45
N ILE A 330 -1.60 -13.79 10.56
CA ILE A 330 -1.11 -15.02 9.96
C ILE A 330 -0.45 -15.93 11.01
N VAL A 331 0.51 -15.40 11.78
CA VAL A 331 1.27 -16.18 12.77
C VAL A 331 0.39 -16.70 13.90
N LYS A 332 -0.63 -15.96 14.33
CA LYS A 332 -1.58 -16.41 15.38
C LYS A 332 -2.62 -17.41 14.86
N SER A 333 -2.74 -17.56 13.54
CA SER A 333 -3.69 -18.50 12.90
C SER A 333 -3.11 -19.89 12.63
N GLU A 334 -1.80 -20.08 12.87
CA GLU A 334 -1.12 -21.37 12.87
C GLU A 334 -1.31 -22.12 14.19
#